data_AF-A0A2T5PBX4-F1
#
_entry.id   AF-A0A2T5PBX4-F1
#
_cell.length_a   1.000
_cell.length_b   1.000
_cell.length_c   1.000
_cell.angle_alpha   90.00
_cell.angle_beta   90.00
_cell.angle_gamma   90.00
#
_symmetry.space_group_name_H-M   'P 1'
#
loop_
_entity.id
_entity.type
_entity.pdbx_description
1 polymer ?
#
loop_
_entity_poly.entity_id
_entity_poly.type
_entity_poly.pdbx_seq_one_letter_code
_entity_poly.pdbx_strand_id
1 'polypeptide(L)'
;MEAPSRQLVPLQLAALPCEISVPGFDDAYRLHQMHNHESALLVLVKLAGYALLALGAALLLLGPRSVTVHALYGPTWWQSLLLTPQLPLIAGVLVVGAVGWLQRRVDRQPLPVLEFFEQGYLLKLDQPPPAGQAMQIRHLGGARFALALLAPPEPPAESS
;
A
#
# COMPACT_ATOMS: atom_id res chain seq x y z
N MET A 1 10.52 -13.35 12.02
CA MET A 1 10.98 -12.15 11.30
C MET A 1 11.99 -11.46 12.19
N GLU A 2 13.27 -11.73 11.99
CA GLU A 2 14.33 -10.93 12.59
C GLU A 2 14.19 -9.50 12.07
N ALA A 3 14.20 -8.52 12.96
CA ALA A 3 14.26 -7.13 12.55
C ALA A 3 15.54 -6.96 11.69
N PRO A 4 15.48 -6.25 10.55
CA PRO A 4 16.69 -5.97 9.78
C PRO A 4 17.70 -5.33 10.74
N SER A 5 18.88 -5.95 10.85
CA SER A 5 19.95 -5.46 11.69
C SER A 5 20.26 -4.05 11.22
N ARG A 6 19.85 -3.04 12.01
CA ARG A 6 19.93 -1.63 11.60
C ARG A 6 21.35 -1.31 11.18
N GLN A 7 21.55 -1.05 9.89
CA GLN A 7 22.88 -0.78 9.37
C GLN A 7 23.24 0.66 9.74
N LEU A 8 24.38 0.81 10.42
CA LEU A 8 24.85 2.12 10.88
C LEU A 8 25.55 2.84 9.74
N VAL A 9 25.06 4.02 9.38
CA VAL A 9 25.69 4.89 8.39
C VAL A 9 26.32 6.08 9.14
N PRO A 10 27.66 6.10 9.31
CA PRO A 10 28.32 7.19 10.00
C PRO A 10 28.28 8.46 9.14
N LEU A 11 27.91 9.58 9.77
CA LEU A 11 27.79 10.88 9.12
C LEU A 11 28.47 11.96 9.96
N GLN A 12 29.22 12.81 9.28
CA GLN A 12 29.82 14.00 9.88
C GLN A 12 28.89 15.19 9.65
N LEU A 13 28.45 15.86 10.71
CA LEU A 13 27.56 17.02 10.62
C LEU A 13 28.19 18.15 9.81
N ALA A 14 29.51 18.33 9.94
CA ALA A 14 30.28 19.33 9.19
C ALA A 14 30.34 19.07 7.67
N ALA A 15 30.03 17.85 7.23
CA ALA A 15 30.00 17.50 5.81
C ALA A 15 28.65 17.83 5.15
N LEU A 16 27.63 18.25 5.92
CA LEU A 16 26.31 18.58 5.36
C LEU A 16 26.33 19.96 4.67
N PRO A 17 25.70 20.12 3.50
CA PRO A 17 24.96 19.10 2.73
C PRO A 17 25.90 18.11 2.01
N CYS A 18 25.60 16.81 2.12
CA CYS A 18 26.36 15.77 1.45
C CYS A 18 25.46 14.76 0.73
N GLU A 19 26.05 14.05 -0.22
CA GLU A 19 25.47 12.87 -0.83
C GLU A 19 26.11 11.61 -0.26
N ILE A 20 25.29 10.64 0.13
CA ILE A 20 25.74 9.32 0.55
C ILE A 20 25.25 8.24 -0.41
N SER A 21 26.06 7.21 -0.58
CA SER A 21 25.69 5.99 -1.29
C SER A 21 25.68 4.84 -0.31
N VAL A 22 24.56 4.13 -0.21
CA VAL A 22 24.39 3.03 0.75
C VAL A 22 24.55 1.69 0.02
N PRO A 23 25.70 1.01 0.17
CA PRO A 23 25.96 -0.23 -0.56
C PRO A 23 24.93 -1.31 -0.20
N GLY A 24 24.37 -1.97 -1.22
CA GLY A 24 23.36 -3.03 -1.06
C GLY A 24 21.92 -2.54 -0.83
N PHE A 25 21.68 -1.22 -0.79
CA PHE A 25 20.34 -0.66 -0.60
C PHE A 25 19.37 -1.08 -1.71
N ASP A 26 19.80 -0.98 -2.97
CA ASP A 26 18.93 -1.29 -4.12
C ASP A 26 18.49 -2.75 -4.12
N ASP A 27 19.39 -3.68 -3.82
CA ASP A 27 19.07 -5.11 -3.75
C ASP A 27 18.14 -5.41 -2.57
N ALA A 28 18.41 -4.84 -1.40
CA ALA A 28 17.56 -4.98 -0.23
C ALA A 28 16.16 -4.39 -0.46
N TYR A 29 16.08 -3.22 -1.09
CA TYR A 29 14.81 -2.57 -1.39
C TYR A 29 14.03 -3.32 -2.48
N ARG A 30 14.70 -3.83 -3.51
CA ARG A 30 14.07 -4.71 -4.51
C ARG A 30 13.53 -5.98 -3.89
N LEU A 31 14.29 -6.62 -2.99
CA LEU A 31 13.85 -7.82 -2.30
C LEU A 31 12.65 -7.56 -1.39
N HIS A 32 12.63 -6.40 -0.71
CA HIS A 32 11.49 -5.90 0.03
C HIS A 32 10.28 -5.66 -0.88
N GLN A 33 10.45 -5.02 -2.03
CA GLN A 33 9.36 -4.82 -2.98
C GLN A 33 8.79 -6.14 -3.51
N MET A 34 9.65 -7.14 -3.77
CA MET A 34 9.21 -8.46 -4.23
C MET A 34 8.43 -9.22 -3.16
N HIS A 35 8.84 -9.15 -1.90
CA HIS A 35 8.13 -9.82 -0.79
C HIS A 35 6.80 -9.16 -0.41
N ASN A 36 6.67 -7.86 -0.68
CA ASN A 36 5.51 -7.05 -0.30
C ASN A 36 4.64 -6.65 -1.49
N HIS A 37 4.85 -7.28 -2.65
CA HIS A 37 4.00 -7.08 -3.81
C HIS A 37 2.62 -7.68 -3.55
N GLU A 38 1.56 -6.97 -3.94
CA GLU A 38 0.20 -7.51 -3.83
C GLU A 38 0.15 -8.89 -4.49
N SER A 39 -0.36 -9.86 -3.75
CA SER A 39 -0.53 -11.22 -4.26
C SER A 39 -1.45 -11.18 -5.48
N ALA A 40 -0.93 -11.51 -6.66
CA ALA A 40 -1.69 -11.50 -7.92
C ALA A 40 -3.00 -12.31 -7.83
N LEU A 41 -3.00 -13.38 -7.03
CA LEU A 41 -4.18 -14.19 -6.73
C LEU A 41 -5.26 -13.39 -5.97
N LEU A 42 -4.88 -12.59 -4.96
CA LEU A 42 -5.83 -11.76 -4.22
C LEU A 42 -6.43 -10.68 -5.13
N VAL A 43 -5.63 -10.09 -6.02
CA VAL A 43 -6.11 -9.13 -7.03
C VAL A 43 -7.14 -9.77 -7.96
N LEU A 44 -6.86 -10.99 -8.46
CA LEU A 44 -7.80 -11.73 -9.31
C LEU A 44 -9.12 -12.07 -8.59
N VAL A 45 -9.04 -12.52 -7.33
CA VAL A 45 -10.25 -12.83 -6.53
C VAL A 45 -11.06 -11.56 -6.26
N LYS A 46 -10.39 -10.43 -5.97
CA LYS A 46 -11.06 -9.13 -5.80
C LYS A 46 -11.77 -8.70 -7.08
N LEU A 47 -11.13 -8.89 -8.24
CA LEU A 47 -11.73 -8.60 -9.55
C LEU A 47 -12.98 -9.44 -9.80
N ALA A 48 -12.94 -10.74 -9.47
CA ALA A 48 -14.11 -11.61 -9.54
C ALA A 48 -15.24 -11.12 -8.60
N GLY A 49 -14.90 -10.65 -7.40
CA GLY A 49 -15.84 -10.01 -6.48
C GLY A 49 -16.51 -8.77 -7.07
N TYR A 50 -15.74 -7.90 -7.75
CA TYR A 50 -16.31 -6.75 -8.47
C TYR A 50 -17.19 -7.15 -9.66
N ALA A 51 -16.83 -8.20 -10.39
CA ALA A 51 -17.66 -8.73 -11.47
C ALA A 51 -19.02 -9.22 -10.93
N LEU A 52 -19.05 -9.88 -9.78
CA LEU A 52 -20.29 -10.29 -9.10
C LEU A 52 -21.12 -9.08 -8.65
N LEU A 53 -20.50 -8.04 -8.11
CA LEU A 53 -21.18 -6.78 -7.76
C LEU A 53 -21.82 -6.13 -8.99
N ALA A 54 -21.06 -6.01 -10.08
CA ALA A 54 -21.54 -5.43 -11.33
C ALA A 54 -22.70 -6.24 -11.90
N LEU A 55 -22.60 -7.57 -11.87
CA LEU A 55 -23.67 -8.47 -12.30
C LEU A 55 -24.93 -8.28 -11.44
N GLY A 56 -24.81 -8.27 -10.11
CA GLY A 56 -25.95 -8.05 -9.22
C GLY A 56 -26.59 -6.68 -9.40
N ALA A 57 -25.80 -5.63 -9.56
CA ALA A 57 -26.29 -4.28 -9.85
C ALA A 57 -27.01 -4.22 -11.21
N ALA A 58 -26.46 -4.85 -12.24
CA ALA A 58 -27.09 -4.93 -13.55
C ALA A 58 -28.42 -5.69 -13.48
N LEU A 59 -28.48 -6.80 -12.75
CA LEU A 59 -29.73 -7.54 -12.54
C LEU A 59 -30.78 -6.76 -11.75
N LEU A 60 -30.38 -5.90 -10.81
CA LEU A 60 -31.32 -5.05 -10.09
C LEU A 60 -31.86 -3.89 -10.93
N LEU A 61 -31.02 -3.30 -11.80
CA LEU A 61 -31.39 -2.15 -12.62
C LEU A 61 -32.09 -2.54 -13.93
N LEU A 62 -31.64 -3.62 -14.56
CA LEU A 62 -32.05 -4.06 -15.91
C LEU A 62 -32.76 -5.42 -15.87
N GLY A 63 -33.00 -5.98 -14.69
CA GLY A 63 -33.61 -7.29 -14.53
C GLY A 63 -35.06 -7.36 -15.02
N PRO A 64 -35.49 -8.52 -15.51
CA PRO A 64 -36.87 -8.76 -15.89
C PRO A 64 -37.79 -8.67 -14.65
N ARG A 65 -38.91 -7.96 -14.79
CA ARG A 65 -39.93 -7.83 -13.72
C ARG A 65 -40.66 -9.13 -13.39
N SER A 66 -40.67 -10.07 -14.33
CA SER A 66 -41.29 -11.38 -14.16
C SER A 66 -40.42 -12.45 -14.83
N VAL A 67 -40.29 -13.58 -14.14
CA VAL A 67 -39.55 -14.76 -14.63
C VAL A 67 -40.51 -15.93 -14.63
N THR A 68 -40.81 -16.48 -15.80
CA THR A 68 -41.63 -17.69 -15.92
C THR A 68 -40.78 -18.91 -15.62
N VAL A 69 -41.18 -19.68 -14.61
CA VAL A 69 -40.49 -20.91 -14.19
C VAL A 69 -41.34 -22.12 -14.56
N HIS A 70 -40.73 -23.16 -15.11
CA HIS A 70 -41.43 -24.41 -15.39
C HIS A 70 -41.71 -25.18 -14.11
N ALA A 71 -42.98 -25.42 -13.81
CA ALA A 71 -43.42 -26.09 -12.57
C ALA A 71 -42.90 -27.53 -12.42
N LEU A 72 -42.59 -28.23 -13.52
CA LEU A 72 -42.18 -29.64 -13.51
C LEU A 72 -40.66 -29.85 -13.34
N TYR A 73 -39.84 -28.88 -13.75
CA TYR A 73 -38.37 -28.99 -13.75
C TYR A 73 -37.69 -28.07 -12.74
N GLY A 74 -38.47 -27.19 -12.09
CA GLY A 74 -37.94 -26.17 -11.19
C GLY A 74 -37.19 -25.06 -11.94
N PRO A 75 -36.68 -24.05 -11.19
CA PRO A 75 -35.91 -22.97 -11.77
C PRO A 75 -34.53 -23.46 -12.21
N THR A 76 -34.15 -23.12 -13.43
CA THR A 76 -32.76 -23.25 -13.90
C THR A 76 -31.84 -22.33 -13.11
N TRP A 77 -30.53 -22.59 -13.13
CA TRP A 77 -29.51 -21.75 -12.46
C TRP A 77 -29.69 -20.24 -12.75
N TRP A 78 -30.04 -19.92 -14.00
CA TRP A 78 -30.21 -18.54 -14.44
C TRP A 78 -31.51 -17.94 -13.93
N GLN A 79 -32.59 -18.73 -13.95
CA GLN A 79 -33.87 -18.33 -13.36
C GLN A 79 -33.73 -18.09 -11.85
N SER A 80 -32.98 -18.93 -11.14
CA SER A 80 -32.69 -18.74 -9.71
C SER A 80 -31.92 -17.45 -9.46
N LEU A 81 -30.93 -17.14 -10.29
CA LEU A 81 -30.18 -15.87 -10.21
C LEU A 81 -31.08 -14.65 -10.45
N LEU A 82 -32.01 -14.73 -11.41
CA LEU A 82 -32.97 -13.67 -11.70
C LEU A 82 -34.04 -13.51 -10.61
N LEU A 83 -34.43 -14.61 -9.93
CA LEU A 83 -35.35 -14.59 -8.80
C LEU A 83 -34.72 -13.99 -7.53
N THR A 84 -33.39 -14.07 -7.42
CA THR A 84 -32.63 -13.54 -6.29
C THR A 84 -31.45 -12.69 -6.77
N PRO A 85 -31.71 -11.54 -7.41
CA PRO A 85 -30.66 -10.70 -8.00
C PRO A 85 -29.72 -10.09 -6.95
N GLN A 86 -30.14 -10.08 -5.69
CA GLN A 86 -29.34 -9.67 -4.54
C GLN A 86 -28.23 -10.66 -4.14
N LEU A 87 -28.34 -11.95 -4.48
CA LEU A 87 -27.32 -12.95 -4.15
C LEU A 87 -25.95 -12.66 -4.76
N PRO A 88 -25.80 -12.39 -6.07
CA PRO A 88 -24.50 -12.04 -6.64
C PRO A 88 -23.94 -10.74 -6.02
N LEU A 89 -24.81 -9.79 -5.66
CA LEU A 89 -24.39 -8.56 -4.99
C LEU A 89 -23.82 -8.86 -3.59
N ILE A 90 -24.55 -9.61 -2.76
CA ILE A 90 -24.09 -10.00 -1.42
C ILE A 90 -22.79 -10.82 -1.50
N ALA A 91 -22.72 -11.79 -2.42
CA ALA A 91 -21.52 -12.58 -2.64
C ALA A 91 -20.33 -11.71 -3.06
N GLY A 92 -20.55 -10.76 -3.96
CA GLY A 92 -19.55 -9.79 -4.39
C GLY A 92 -19.04 -8.93 -3.23
N VAL A 93 -19.93 -8.40 -2.38
CA VAL A 93 -19.53 -7.63 -1.17
C VAL A 93 -18.71 -8.50 -0.23
N LEU A 94 -19.15 -9.74 0.04
CA LEU A 94 -18.43 -10.66 0.92
C LEU A 94 -17.04 -11.00 0.39
N VAL A 95 -16.91 -11.28 -0.90
CA VAL A 95 -15.62 -11.60 -1.53
C VAL A 95 -14.69 -10.38 -1.47
N VAL A 96 -15.15 -9.21 -1.90
CA VAL A 96 -14.32 -7.98 -1.86
C VAL A 96 -13.95 -7.61 -0.42
N GLY A 97 -14.88 -7.74 0.53
CA GLY A 97 -14.65 -7.48 1.94
C GLY A 97 -13.66 -8.46 2.57
N ALA A 98 -13.80 -9.76 2.30
CA ALA A 98 -12.90 -10.80 2.78
C ALA A 98 -11.49 -10.64 2.20
N VAL A 99 -11.37 -10.36 0.91
CA VAL A 99 -10.08 -10.07 0.28
C VAL A 99 -9.48 -8.80 0.88
N GLY A 100 -10.25 -7.72 1.03
CA GLY A 100 -9.73 -6.48 1.64
C GLY A 100 -9.27 -6.67 3.08
N TRP A 101 -9.98 -7.49 3.87
CA TRP A 101 -9.56 -7.85 5.22
C TRP A 101 -8.28 -8.69 5.22
N LEU A 102 -8.17 -9.66 4.32
CA LEU A 102 -7.01 -10.53 4.18
C LEU A 102 -5.79 -9.75 3.66
N GLN A 103 -5.97 -8.86 2.69
CA GLN A 103 -4.93 -7.94 2.20
C GLN A 103 -4.36 -7.12 3.37
N ARG A 104 -5.18 -6.57 4.25
CA ARG A 104 -4.68 -5.83 5.44
C ARG A 104 -3.87 -6.70 6.41
N ARG A 105 -4.13 -8.00 6.45
CA ARG A 105 -3.44 -8.96 7.34
C ARG A 105 -2.16 -9.51 6.73
N VAL A 106 -2.12 -9.66 5.41
CA VAL A 106 -1.09 -10.40 4.67
C VAL A 106 -0.21 -9.47 3.82
N ASP A 107 -0.82 -8.57 3.06
CA ASP A 107 -0.09 -7.59 2.25
C ASP A 107 0.34 -6.43 3.17
N ARG A 108 1.61 -6.43 3.54
CA ARG A 108 2.25 -5.19 3.98
C ARG A 108 2.49 -4.39 2.72
N GLN A 109 1.94 -3.18 2.63
CA GLN A 109 2.24 -2.33 1.48
C GLN A 109 3.75 -2.09 1.40
N PRO A 110 4.33 -2.08 0.19
CA PRO A 110 5.74 -1.77 0.04
C PRO A 110 5.98 -0.36 0.56
N LEU A 111 6.79 -0.27 1.61
CA LEU A 111 7.22 1.01 2.17
C LEU A 111 7.80 1.92 1.07
N PRO A 112 7.49 3.22 1.09
CA PRO A 112 8.22 4.22 0.33
C PRO A 112 9.72 4.09 0.57
N VAL A 113 10.53 4.42 -0.44
CA VAL A 113 12.00 4.32 -0.38
C VAL A 113 12.58 4.98 0.87
N LEU A 114 12.09 6.19 1.21
CA LEU A 114 12.52 6.96 2.38
C LEU A 114 12.14 6.27 3.70
N GLU A 115 10.92 5.75 3.83
CA GLU A 115 10.51 5.03 5.03
C GLU A 115 11.29 3.72 5.20
N PHE A 116 11.56 3.01 4.11
CA PHE A 116 12.42 1.82 4.14
C PHE A 116 13.84 2.16 4.58
N PHE A 117 14.38 3.29 4.10
CA PHE A 117 15.67 3.80 4.54
C PHE A 117 15.68 4.11 6.04
N GLU A 118 14.72 4.88 6.55
CA GLU A 118 14.65 5.25 7.97
C GLU A 118 14.45 4.07 8.92
N GLN A 119 13.73 3.02 8.48
CA GLN A 119 13.51 1.82 9.30
C GLN A 119 14.71 0.87 9.29
N GLY A 120 15.40 0.74 8.16
CA GLY A 120 16.51 -0.20 7.96
C GLY A 120 17.89 0.38 8.28
N TYR A 121 18.06 1.70 8.17
CA TYR A 121 19.36 2.37 8.26
C TYR A 121 19.33 3.46 9.32
N LEU A 122 20.26 3.37 10.27
CA LEU A 122 20.37 4.34 11.35
C LEU A 122 21.52 5.29 11.04
N LEU A 123 21.17 6.55 10.80
CA LEU A 123 22.14 7.63 10.61
C LEU A 123 22.80 7.96 11.96
N LYS A 124 24.09 7.66 12.09
CA LYS A 124 24.86 7.99 13.29
C LYS A 124 25.64 9.26 13.03
N LEU A 125 25.12 10.36 13.55
CA LEU A 125 25.79 11.66 13.53
C LEU A 125 26.94 11.65 14.55
N ASP A 126 28.07 12.23 14.17
CA ASP A 126 29.22 12.48 15.04
C ASP A 126 28.92 13.48 16.15
N GLN A 127 28.02 14.44 15.87
CA GLN A 127 27.55 15.46 16.80
C GLN A 127 26.02 15.60 16.72
N PRO A 128 25.34 15.96 17.83
CA PRO A 128 23.91 16.23 17.77
C PRO A 128 23.63 17.43 16.85
N PRO A 129 22.49 17.42 16.12
CA PRO A 129 22.12 18.55 15.28
C PRO A 129 21.90 19.81 16.15
N PRO A 130 22.17 21.01 15.60
CA PRO A 130 21.92 22.26 16.31
C PRO A 130 20.45 22.38 16.72
N ALA A 131 20.17 22.99 17.88
CA ALA A 131 18.83 23.12 18.41
C ALA A 131 17.87 23.76 17.39
N GLY A 132 16.75 23.10 17.12
CA GLY A 132 15.72 23.56 16.19
C GLY A 132 15.95 23.22 14.72
N GLN A 133 17.08 22.59 14.36
CA GLN A 133 17.32 22.12 12.98
C GLN A 133 16.85 20.67 12.81
N ALA A 134 16.20 20.40 11.68
CA ALA A 134 15.78 19.05 11.29
C ALA A 134 16.67 18.51 10.16
N MET A 135 16.93 17.21 10.16
CA MET A 135 17.65 16.57 9.06
C MET A 135 16.68 16.26 7.92
N GLN A 136 16.96 16.80 6.74
CA GLN A 136 16.26 16.47 5.50
C GLN A 136 17.02 15.37 4.77
N ILE A 137 16.31 14.29 4.46
CA ILE A 137 16.80 13.19 3.61
C ILE A 137 16.02 13.26 2.29
N ARG A 138 16.73 13.27 1.16
CA ARG A 138 16.12 13.21 -0.18
C ARG A 138 16.72 12.05 -0.95
N HIS A 139 15.86 11.24 -1.56
CA HIS A 139 16.30 10.16 -2.44
C HIS A 139 16.69 10.74 -3.80
N LEU A 140 17.90 10.42 -4.28
CA LEU A 140 18.42 10.88 -5.57
C LEU A 140 18.30 9.82 -6.68
N GLY A 141 17.86 8.61 -6.34
CA GLY A 141 17.81 7.46 -7.25
C GLY A 141 18.82 6.39 -6.89
N GLY A 142 18.44 5.14 -7.13
CA GLY A 142 19.22 3.96 -6.72
C GLY A 142 19.55 4.00 -5.23
N ALA A 143 20.79 3.63 -4.90
CA ALA A 143 21.34 3.67 -3.54
C ALA A 143 21.78 5.06 -3.03
N ARG A 144 21.45 6.17 -3.72
CA ARG A 144 21.96 7.52 -3.41
C ARG A 144 20.94 8.39 -2.67
N PHE A 145 21.42 9.07 -1.63
CA PHE A 145 20.61 9.97 -0.80
C PHE A 145 21.37 11.28 -0.56
N ALA A 146 20.67 12.41 -0.74
CA ALA A 146 21.14 13.72 -0.32
C ALA A 146 20.67 13.99 1.11
N LEU A 147 21.58 14.50 1.93
CA LEU A 147 21.33 14.85 3.32
C LEU A 147 21.63 16.34 3.51
N ALA A 148 20.70 17.05 4.14
CA ALA A 148 20.85 18.46 4.45
C ALA A 148 20.24 18.78 5.82
N LEU A 149 20.69 19.87 6.45
CA LEU A 149 20.02 20.43 7.61
C LEU A 149 19.02 21.50 7.14
N LEU A 150 17.77 21.37 7.56
CA LEU A 150 16.77 22.42 7.41
C LEU A 150 16.98 23.45 8.51
N ALA A 151 17.03 24.72 8.10
CA ALA A 151 16.99 25.84 9.03
C ALA A 151 15.73 25.75 9.92
N PRO A 152 15.80 26.21 11.17
CA PRO A 152 14.62 26.26 12.04
C PRO A 152 13.51 27.06 11.35
N PRO A 153 12.24 26.64 11.47
CA PRO A 153 11.13 27.41 10.95
C PRO A 153 11.19 28.81 11.55
N GLU A 154 11.32 29.81 10.68
CA GLU A 154 11.32 31.22 11.08
C GLU A 154 9.99 31.49 11.83
N PRO A 155 10.02 32.04 13.05
CA PRO A 155 8.79 32.31 13.78
C PRO A 155 7.91 33.23 12.93
N PRO A 156 6.58 33.02 12.90
CA PRO A 156 5.69 33.86 12.12
C PRO A 156 5.92 35.31 12.55
N ALA A 157 6.25 36.16 11.59
CA ALA A 157 6.44 37.58 11.82
C ALA A 157 5.18 38.12 12.51
N GLU A 158 5.30 38.47 13.79
CA GLU A 158 4.28 39.24 14.48
C GLU A 158 4.14 40.57 13.75
N SER A 159 3.12 40.65 12.91
CA SER A 159 2.64 41.89 12.31
C SER A 159 2.25 42.82 13.44
N SER A 160 3.15 43.75 13.78
CA SER A 160 2.91 44.88 14.67
C SER A 160 2.06 45.94 13.97
#